data_AF-A0A317I3A8-F1
#
_entry.id   AF-A0A317I3A8-F1
#
_cell.length_a   1.000
_cell.length_b   1.000
_cell.length_c   1.000
_cell.angle_alpha   90.00
_cell.angle_beta   90.00
_cell.angle_gamma   90.00
#
_symmetry.space_group_name_H-M   'P 1'
#
loop_
_entity.id
_entity.type
_entity.pdbx_description
1 polymer ?
#
loop_
_entity_poly.entity_id
_entity_poly.type
_entity_poly.pdbx_seq_one_letter_code
_entity_poly.pdbx_strand_id
1 'polypeptide(L)'
;MASCIVSYLDTEGLRHTVEVEAESLYEAAVLGIRAFRQHDCAPGAMNKLEIEIRTSITHALTVQKVHSWLNGGAKTPKEAVMKQRLREML
;
A
#
# COMPACT_ATOMS: atom_id res chain seq x y z
N MET A 1 -8.64 -2.11 12.97
CA MET A 1 -8.67 -2.70 11.63
C MET A 1 -7.53 -2.15 10.79
N ALA A 2 -6.82 -3.00 10.07
CA ALA A 2 -5.80 -2.61 9.09
C ALA A 2 -6.39 -2.70 7.68
N SER A 3 -5.93 -1.83 6.78
CA SER A 3 -6.21 -1.98 5.35
C SER A 3 -5.41 -3.17 4.84
N CYS A 4 -6.09 -4.10 4.19
CA CYS A 4 -5.49 -5.30 3.63
C CYS A 4 -5.82 -5.35 2.13
N ILE A 5 -4.81 -5.61 1.30
CA ILE A 5 -5.01 -5.94 -0.10
C ILE A 5 -5.04 -7.45 -0.24
N VAL A 6 -6.17 -7.98 -0.69
CA VAL A 6 -6.34 -9.41 -0.98
C VAL A 6 -6.32 -9.57 -2.49
N SER A 7 -5.51 -10.49 -2.99
CA SER A 7 -5.45 -10.81 -4.41
C SER A 7 -5.27 -12.29 -4.69
N TYR A 8 -5.65 -12.73 -5.88
CA TYR A 8 -5.35 -14.07 -6.37
C TYR A 8 -5.16 -14.04 -7.89
N LEU A 9 -4.49 -15.06 -8.43
CA LEU A 9 -4.41 -15.32 -9.87
C LEU A 9 -5.43 -16.41 -10.23
N ASP A 10 -6.24 -16.16 -11.24
CA ASP A 10 -7.15 -17.16 -11.78
C ASP A 10 -6.46 -18.13 -12.76
N THR A 11 -7.25 -19.03 -13.34
CA THR A 11 -6.78 -20.05 -14.29
C THR A 11 -6.33 -19.47 -15.63
N GLU A 12 -6.75 -18.26 -15.96
CA GLU A 12 -6.34 -17.53 -17.18
C GLU A 12 -5.11 -16.65 -16.92
N GLY A 13 -4.62 -16.61 -15.68
CA GLY A 13 -3.49 -15.79 -15.26
C GLY A 13 -3.86 -14.33 -14.99
N LEU A 14 -5.16 -14.00 -14.88
CA LEU A 14 -5.61 -12.66 -14.52
C LEU A 14 -5.53 -12.47 -13.00
N ARG A 15 -5.02 -11.32 -12.58
CA ARG A 15 -4.93 -10.95 -11.17
C ARG A 15 -6.16 -10.17 -10.75
N HIS A 16 -6.88 -10.72 -9.77
CA HIS A 16 -8.01 -10.06 -9.11
C HIS A 16 -7.53 -9.51 -7.78
N THR A 17 -7.87 -8.25 -7.47
CA THR A 17 -7.41 -7.55 -6.27
C THR A 17 -8.54 -6.74 -5.65
N VAL A 18 -8.65 -6.77 -4.32
CA VAL A 18 -9.61 -5.97 -3.56
C VAL A 18 -8.96 -5.46 -2.27
N GLU A 19 -9.35 -4.26 -1.83
CA GLU A 19 -8.99 -3.70 -0.54
C GLU A 19 -10.11 -3.97 0.48
N VAL A 20 -9.74 -4.47 1.66
CA VAL A 20 -10.66 -4.76 2.77
C VAL A 20 -10.09 -4.26 4.09
N GLU A 21 -10.97 -3.99 5.05
CA GLU A 21 -10.57 -3.70 6.43
C GLU A 21 -10.74 -4.95 7.28
N ALA A 22 -9.68 -5.38 7.98
CA ALA A 22 -9.71 -6.60 8.80
C ALA A 22 -8.85 -6.46 10.07
N GLU A 23 -9.14 -7.30 11.07
CA GLU A 23 -8.39 -7.44 12.31
C GLU A 23 -7.47 -8.67 12.30
N SER A 24 -7.68 -9.61 11.37
CA SER A 24 -6.85 -10.80 11.22
C SER A 24 -6.65 -11.22 9.76
N LEU A 25 -5.64 -12.06 9.52
CA LEU A 25 -5.34 -12.63 8.19
C LEU A 25 -6.54 -13.40 7.61
N TYR A 26 -7.18 -14.26 8.43
CA TYR A 26 -8.30 -15.07 7.96
C TYR A 26 -9.55 -14.23 7.73
N GLU A 27 -9.79 -13.21 8.55
CA GLU A 27 -10.87 -12.27 8.31
C GLU A 27 -10.68 -11.52 6.99
N ALA A 28 -9.46 -11.01 6.72
CA ALA A 28 -9.13 -10.40 5.43
C ALA A 28 -9.39 -11.36 4.27
N ALA A 29 -8.99 -12.64 4.39
CA ALA A 29 -9.25 -13.65 3.38
C ALA A 29 -10.75 -13.84 3.11
N VAL A 30 -11.57 -13.96 4.16
CA VAL A 30 -13.02 -14.17 4.03
C VAL A 30 -13.69 -12.94 3.41
N LEU A 31 -13.32 -11.74 3.85
CA LEU A 31 -13.84 -10.48 3.30
C LEU A 31 -13.45 -10.32 1.82
N GLY A 32 -12.20 -10.65 1.47
CA GLY A 32 -11.74 -10.64 0.08
C GLY A 32 -12.49 -11.63 -0.79
N ILE A 33 -12.63 -12.90 -0.36
CA ILE A 33 -13.43 -13.92 -1.07
C ILE A 33 -14.87 -13.46 -1.26
N ARG A 34 -15.48 -12.86 -0.23
CA ARG A 34 -16.84 -12.33 -0.32
C ARG A 34 -16.95 -11.23 -1.37
N ALA A 35 -16.01 -10.28 -1.39
CA ALA A 35 -16.00 -9.20 -2.35
C ALA A 35 -15.83 -9.71 -3.79
N PHE A 36 -14.90 -10.65 -4.01
CA PHE A 36 -14.74 -11.31 -5.31
C PHE A 36 -16.01 -12.04 -5.77
N ARG A 37 -16.69 -12.73 -4.85
CA ARG A 37 -17.97 -13.40 -5.16
C ARG A 37 -19.06 -12.43 -5.59
N GLN A 38 -19.07 -11.20 -5.10
CA GLN A 38 -20.05 -10.18 -5.50
C GLN A 38 -19.84 -9.66 -6.93
N HIS A 39 -18.69 -9.95 -7.54
CA HIS A 39 -18.34 -9.57 -8.90
C HIS A 39 -18.13 -10.80 -9.82
N ASP A 40 -18.69 -11.95 -9.44
CA ASP A 40 -18.62 -13.21 -10.20
C ASP A 40 -17.19 -13.69 -10.51
N CYS A 41 -16.20 -13.26 -9.71
CA CYS A 41 -14.80 -13.67 -9.83
C CYS A 41 -14.31 -14.36 -8.54
N ALA A 42 -15.12 -15.23 -7.95
CA ALA A 42 -14.71 -15.92 -6.73
C ALA A 42 -13.51 -16.87 -6.99
N PRO A 43 -12.49 -16.87 -6.12
CA PRO A 43 -11.38 -17.80 -6.24
C PRO A 43 -11.83 -19.25 -6.04
N GLY A 44 -11.28 -20.18 -6.82
CA GLY A 44 -11.45 -21.62 -6.65
C GLY A 44 -10.62 -22.17 -5.48
N ALA A 45 -10.91 -23.41 -5.06
CA ALA A 45 -10.27 -24.04 -3.89
C ALA A 45 -8.74 -24.16 -3.97
N MET A 46 -8.18 -24.24 -5.18
CA MET A 46 -6.74 -24.35 -5.41
C MET A 46 -6.06 -22.99 -5.65
N ASN A 47 -6.82 -21.89 -5.73
CA ASN A 47 -6.25 -20.57 -5.99
C ASN A 47 -5.52 -20.08 -4.74
N LYS A 48 -4.28 -19.64 -4.92
CA LYS A 48 -3.49 -19.04 -3.84
C LYS A 48 -3.95 -17.60 -3.61
N LEU A 49 -4.41 -17.31 -2.39
CA LEU A 49 -4.65 -15.94 -1.93
C LEU A 49 -3.34 -15.31 -1.46
N GLU A 50 -3.09 -14.09 -1.92
CA GLU A 50 -2.01 -13.21 -1.47
C GLU A 50 -2.64 -12.06 -0.69
N ILE A 51 -2.23 -11.91 0.56
CA ILE A 51 -2.77 -10.90 1.47
C ILE A 51 -1.63 -10.00 1.93
N GLU A 52 -1.68 -8.74 1.51
CA GLU A 52 -0.77 -7.69 1.95
C GLU A 52 -1.46 -6.87 3.04
N ILE A 53 -0.90 -6.85 4.24
CA ILE A 53 -1.40 -5.99 5.32
C ILE A 53 -0.71 -4.63 5.18
N ARG A 54 -1.47 -3.60 4.82
CA ARG A 54 -0.98 -2.23 4.82
C ARG A 54 -1.07 -1.68 6.23
N THR A 55 0.09 -1.41 6.81
CA THR A 55 0.14 -0.71 8.10
C THR A 55 -0.31 0.73 7.90
N SER A 56 -1.29 1.15 8.71
CA SER A 56 -1.98 2.43 8.62
C SER A 56 -1.16 3.61 9.16
N ILE A 57 0.12 3.71 8.79
CA ILE A 57 0.92 4.89 9.14
C ILE A 57 0.78 5.94 8.04
N THR A 58 -0.20 6.82 8.21
CA THR A 58 -0.36 8.01 7.37
C THR A 58 0.50 9.15 7.92
N HIS A 59 1.55 9.53 7.20
CA HIS A 59 2.32 10.74 7.47
C HIS A 59 1.74 11.91 6.68
N ALA A 60 1.09 12.85 7.36
CA ALA A 60 0.61 14.09 6.76
C ALA A 60 1.60 15.24 7.00
N LEU A 61 1.98 15.95 5.94
CA LEU A 61 2.78 17.16 6.00
C LEU A 61 2.32 18.15 4.92
N THR A 62 2.47 19.45 5.20
CA THR A 62 2.18 20.50 4.23
C THR A 62 3.33 20.63 3.23
N VAL A 63 3.03 21.10 2.02
CA VAL A 63 4.06 21.46 1.02
C VAL A 63 5.04 22.50 1.61
N GLN A 64 4.54 23.41 2.45
CA GLN A 64 5.40 24.35 3.18
C GLN A 64 6.43 23.64 4.08
N LYS A 65 6.04 22.59 4.82
CA LYS A 65 7.00 21.80 5.62
C LYS A 65 8.06 21.13 4.75
N VAL A 66 7.69 20.67 3.54
CA VAL A 66 8.65 20.14 2.56
C VAL A 66 9.66 21.21 2.16
N HIS A 67 9.20 22.40 1.77
CA HIS A 67 10.10 23.51 1.43
C HIS A 67 10.99 23.93 2.60
N SER A 68 10.44 24.04 3.81
CA SER A 68 11.22 24.36 5.01
C SER A 68 12.27 23.29 5.32
N TRP A 69 11.94 22.01 5.16
CA TRP A 69 12.89 20.92 5.36
C TRP A 69 13.99 20.92 4.28
N LEU A 70 13.62 21.12 3.01
CA LEU A 70 14.56 21.24 1.92
C LEU A 70 15.50 22.40 2.17
N ASN A 71 15.00 23.59 2.52
CA ASN A 71 15.81 24.80 2.68
C ASN A 71 16.52 24.91 4.05
N GLY A 72 16.17 24.05 5.01
CA GLY A 72 16.83 23.99 6.32
C GLY A 72 18.23 23.37 6.27
N GLY A 73 18.98 23.56 7.36
CA GLY A 73 20.32 22.98 7.52
C GLY A 73 20.33 21.45 7.41
N ALA A 74 21.44 20.91 6.90
CA ALA A 74 21.69 19.48 6.84
C ALA A 74 22.61 19.06 8.00
N LYS A 75 22.36 17.88 8.59
CA LYS A 75 23.18 17.35 9.69
C LYS A 75 24.44 16.64 9.21
N THR A 76 24.46 16.23 7.94
CA THR A 76 25.60 15.53 7.32
C THR A 76 25.84 16.01 5.89
N PRO A 77 27.07 15.89 5.35
CA PRO A 77 27.36 16.22 3.95
C PRO A 77 26.49 15.42 2.97
N LYS A 78 26.23 14.14 3.27
CA LYS A 78 25.35 13.28 2.46
C LYS A 78 23.92 13.83 2.37
N GLU A 79 23.39 14.30 3.51
CA GLU A 79 22.07 14.94 3.54
C GLU A 79 22.07 16.26 2.75
N ALA A 80 23.14 17.05 2.81
CA ALA A 80 23.24 18.30 2.08
C ALA A 80 23.14 18.10 0.55
N VAL A 81 23.90 17.13 0.02
CA VAL A 81 23.87 16.77 -1.41
C VAL A 81 22.50 16.23 -1.81
N MET A 82 21.89 15.38 -0.96
CA MET A 82 20.54 14.86 -1.19
C MET A 82 19.51 15.99 -1.27
N LYS A 83 19.52 16.91 -0.30
CA LYS A 83 18.59 18.06 -0.29
C LYS A 83 18.82 18.97 -1.49
N GLN A 84 20.07 19.20 -1.91
CA GLN A 84 20.37 19.98 -3.11
C GLN A 84 19.75 19.35 -4.36
N ARG A 85 19.97 18.06 -4.60
CA ARG A 85 19.38 17.34 -5.73
C ARG A 85 17.85 17.41 -5.72
N LEU A 86 17.21 17.28 -4.55
CA LEU A 86 15.75 17.34 -4.44
C LEU A 86 15.19 18.74 -4.69
N ARG A 87 15.93 19.82 -4.34
CA ARG A 87 15.54 21.20 -4.67
C ARG A 87 15.56 21.48 -6.17
N GLU A 88 16.36 20.78 -6.96
CA GLU A 88 16.39 20.95 -8.42
C GLU A 88 15.18 20.31 -9.12
N MET A 89 14.40 19.49 -8.41
CA MET A 89 13.24 18.76 -8.94
C MET A 89 11.90 19.42 -8.59
N LEU A 90 11.91 20.49 -7.79
CA LEU A 90 10.73 21.21 -7.27
C LEU A 90 10.91 22.72 -7.44
#